data_AF-A0A6S6UGV7-F1
#
_entry.id   AF-A0A6S6UGV7-F1
#
_cell.length_a   1.000
_cell.length_b   1.000
_cell.length_c   1.000
_cell.angle_alpha   90.00
_cell.angle_beta   90.00
_cell.angle_gamma   90.00
#
_symmetry.space_group_name_H-M   'P 1'
#
loop_
_entity.id
_entity.type
_entity.pdbx_description
1 polymer ?
#
loop_
_entity_poly.entity_id
_entity_poly.type
_entity_poly.pdbx_seq_one_letter_code
_entity_poly.pdbx_strand_id
1 'polypeptide(L)'
;MEETTTQQETLIPYLDMGTGFLIGLAVGYTLKKSFKLLLLLLGLYIIAIFVLENKGMMSINEASLENTVTNLFSKFKEFVIFLKDRLSNFQFSKGISTVAGFALGLKIG
;
A
#
# COMPACT_ATOMS: atom_id res chain seq x y z
N MET A 1 12.76 -12.75 -42.00
CA MET A 1 12.37 -11.42 -41.48
C MET A 1 11.96 -11.65 -40.05
N GLU A 2 12.84 -11.29 -39.13
CA GLU A 2 12.71 -11.39 -37.68
C GLU A 2 11.68 -10.39 -37.16
N GLU A 3 10.83 -10.81 -36.22
CA GLU A 3 10.22 -9.92 -35.22
C GLU A 3 9.92 -10.72 -33.94
N THR A 4 10.84 -10.56 -32.98
CA THR A 4 10.60 -10.28 -31.56
C THR A 4 9.32 -10.83 -30.91
N THR A 5 9.48 -11.75 -29.97
CA THR A 5 9.22 -11.42 -28.55
C THR A 5 9.82 -12.48 -27.62
N THR A 6 10.95 -12.08 -27.06
CA THR A 6 11.64 -12.54 -25.86
C THR A 6 10.74 -13.25 -24.84
N GLN A 7 10.66 -14.58 -24.93
CA GLN A 7 10.30 -15.44 -23.79
C GLN A 7 11.60 -15.88 -23.15
N GLN A 8 12.24 -14.93 -22.46
CA GLN A 8 13.44 -15.16 -21.66
C GLN A 8 13.07 -15.92 -20.37
N GLU A 9 13.55 -17.16 -20.35
CA GLU A 9 14.35 -17.72 -19.25
C GLU A 9 13.65 -18.09 -17.94
N THR A 10 12.96 -19.23 -18.00
CA THR A 10 12.82 -20.17 -16.88
C THR A 10 14.17 -20.77 -16.48
N LEU A 11 15.08 -19.99 -15.89
CA LEU A 11 16.26 -20.52 -15.20
C LEU A 11 16.33 -19.99 -13.77
N ILE A 12 16.17 -20.93 -12.83
CA ILE A 12 16.29 -20.89 -11.37
C ILE A 12 15.06 -20.38 -10.57
N PRO A 13 14.16 -21.28 -10.10
CA PRO A 13 13.03 -20.92 -9.23
C PRO A 13 13.45 -20.30 -7.87
N TYR A 14 14.73 -20.34 -7.53
CA TYR A 14 15.31 -19.69 -6.33
C TYR A 14 15.47 -18.16 -6.46
N LEU A 15 15.74 -17.63 -7.66
CA LEU A 15 15.88 -16.18 -7.84
C LEU A 15 14.52 -15.47 -7.77
N ASP A 16 13.48 -16.14 -8.26
CA ASP A 16 12.11 -15.64 -8.34
C ASP A 16 11.45 -15.50 -6.94
N MET A 17 11.83 -16.38 -6.01
CA MET A 17 11.42 -16.25 -4.61
C MET A 17 12.17 -15.12 -3.88
N GLY A 18 13.46 -14.93 -4.22
CA GLY A 18 14.31 -13.87 -3.65
C GLY A 18 13.94 -12.47 -4.14
N THR A 19 13.57 -12.31 -5.40
CA THR A 19 13.06 -11.03 -5.95
C THR A 19 11.75 -10.62 -5.30
N GLY A 20 10.81 -11.56 -5.10
CA GLY A 20 9.57 -11.29 -4.35
C GLY A 20 9.83 -10.79 -2.92
N PHE A 21 10.79 -11.42 -2.22
CA PHE A 21 11.21 -10.98 -0.88
C PHE A 21 11.84 -9.58 -0.88
N LEU A 22 12.74 -9.28 -1.82
CA LEU A 22 13.38 -7.96 -1.93
C LEU A 22 12.38 -6.85 -2.25
N ILE A 23 11.43 -7.12 -3.16
CA ILE A 23 10.36 -6.19 -3.50
C ILE A 23 9.46 -5.97 -2.27
N GLY A 24 9.07 -7.04 -1.58
CA GLY A 24 8.33 -6.94 -0.32
C GLY A 24 9.09 -6.11 0.73
N LEU A 25 10.39 -6.38 0.91
CA LEU A 25 11.25 -5.69 1.88
C LEU A 25 11.43 -4.21 1.55
N ALA A 26 11.65 -3.87 0.28
CA ALA A 26 11.77 -2.49 -0.17
C ALA A 26 10.47 -1.71 0.05
N VAL A 27 9.32 -2.32 -0.26
CA VAL A 27 8.00 -1.73 -0.03
C VAL A 27 7.73 -1.58 1.48
N GLY A 28 8.03 -2.59 2.29
CA GLY A 28 7.85 -2.57 3.75
C GLY A 28 8.73 -1.51 4.45
N TYR A 29 10.00 -1.40 4.05
CA TYR A 29 10.95 -0.40 4.56
C TYR A 29 10.47 1.03 4.25
N THR A 30 10.01 1.26 3.01
CA THR A 30 9.49 2.56 2.58
C THR A 30 8.20 2.91 3.33
N LEU A 31 7.36 1.91 3.63
CA LEU A 31 6.09 2.14 4.32
C LEU A 31 6.29 2.67 5.74
N LYS A 32 7.24 2.14 6.52
CA LYS A 32 7.49 2.62 7.90
C LYS A 32 8.03 4.04 7.95
N LYS A 33 8.95 4.39 7.03
CA LYS A 33 9.46 5.76 6.88
C LYS A 33 8.35 6.74 6.46
N SER A 34 7.49 6.32 5.53
CA SER A 34 6.33 7.11 5.06
C SER A 34 5.25 7.25 6.14
N PHE A 35 5.04 6.23 6.97
CA PHE A 35 4.05 6.26 8.05
C PHE A 35 4.42 7.30 9.11
N LYS A 36 5.70 7.38 9.49
CA LYS A 36 6.18 8.40 10.43
C LYS A 36 6.05 9.82 9.85
N LEU A 37 6.33 10.00 8.56
CA LEU A 37 6.14 11.28 7.85
C LEU A 37 4.66 11.66 7.77
N LEU A 38 3.80 10.71 7.40
CA LEU A 38 2.36 10.91 7.29
C LEU A 38 1.76 11.27 8.64
N LEU A 39 2.16 10.59 9.71
CA LEU A 39 1.68 10.88 11.06
C LEU A 39 2.08 12.28 11.54
N LEU A 40 3.32 12.70 11.22
CA LEU A 40 3.78 14.06 11.51
C LEU A 40 2.99 15.11 10.73
N LEU A 41 2.75 14.86 9.44
CA LEU A 41 2.00 15.77 8.58
C LEU A 41 0.52 15.84 8.98
N LEU A 42 -0.08 14.71 9.34
CA LEU A 42 -1.47 14.61 9.80
C LEU A 42 -1.65 15.31 11.15
N GLY A 43 -0.72 15.10 12.09
CA GLY A 43 -0.71 15.80 13.38
C GLY A 43 -0.59 17.30 13.20
N LEU A 44 0.35 17.76 12.36
CA LEU A 44 0.52 19.17 12.03
C LEU A 44 -0.75 19.75 11.37
N TYR A 45 -1.38 18.99 10.48
CA TYR A 45 -2.61 19.37 9.81
C TYR A 45 -3.78 19.54 10.79
N ILE A 46 -3.95 18.61 11.73
CA ILE A 46 -5.00 18.69 12.76
C ILE A 46 -4.75 19.90 13.67
N ILE A 47 -3.51 20.15 14.08
CA ILE A 47 -3.15 21.33 14.88
C ILE A 47 -3.45 22.62 14.11
N ALA A 48 -3.12 22.68 12.82
CA ALA A 48 -3.41 23.83 11.97
C ALA A 48 -4.93 24.06 11.88
N ILE A 49 -5.72 23.01 11.66
CA ILE A 49 -7.19 23.09 11.66
C ILE A 49 -7.71 23.59 13.00
N PHE A 50 -7.23 23.05 14.12
CA PHE A 50 -7.68 23.45 15.45
C PHE A 50 -7.46 24.94 15.73
N VAL A 51 -6.32 25.49 15.28
CA VAL A 51 -6.03 26.93 15.38
C VAL A 51 -6.97 27.77 14.51
N LEU A 52 -7.33 27.27 13.31
CA LEU A 52 -8.29 27.93 12.42
C LEU A 52 -9.72 27.84 12.96
N GLU A 53 -10.09 26.72 13.57
CA GLU A 53 -11.39 26.48 14.17
C GLU A 53 -11.63 27.41 15.37
N ASN A 54 -10.60 27.66 16.18
CA ASN A 54 -10.65 28.59 17.31
C ASN A 54 -10.95 30.06 16.90
N LYS A 55 -10.83 30.39 15.61
CA LYS A 55 -11.25 31.69 15.03
C LYS A 55 -12.71 31.71 14.54
N GLY A 56 -13.46 30.62 14.67
CA GLY A 56 -14.91 30.58 14.50
C GLY A 56 -15.42 30.45 13.06
N MET A 57 -14.61 29.99 12.11
CA MET A 57 -15.02 29.90 10.68
C MET A 57 -15.23 28.46 10.15
N MET A 58 -14.86 27.41 10.89
CA MET A 58 -14.94 26.03 10.41
C MET A 58 -15.89 25.19 11.29
N SER A 59 -17.15 25.05 10.86
CA SER A 59 -18.01 23.98 11.36
C SER A 59 -17.54 22.68 10.71
N ILE A 60 -16.82 21.83 11.43
CA ILE A 60 -16.45 20.49 10.97
C ILE A 60 -17.75 19.72 10.75
N ASN A 61 -18.17 19.62 9.48
CA ASN A 61 -19.38 18.88 9.13
C ASN A 61 -19.04 17.39 9.21
N GLU A 62 -19.43 16.73 10.31
CA GLU A 62 -19.13 15.31 10.55
C GLU A 62 -19.56 14.43 9.38
N ALA A 63 -20.68 14.78 8.72
CA ALA A 63 -21.17 14.10 7.52
C ALA A 63 -20.17 14.13 6.35
N SER A 64 -19.38 15.20 6.20
CA SER A 64 -18.42 15.30 5.09
C SER A 64 -17.17 14.46 5.36
N LEU A 65 -16.77 14.33 6.63
CA LEU A 65 -15.65 13.49 7.03
C LEU A 65 -16.02 12.00 6.90
N GLU A 66 -17.20 11.63 7.36
CA GLU A 66 -17.71 10.25 7.29
C GLU A 66 -17.87 9.78 5.84
N ASN A 67 -18.39 10.64 4.96
CA ASN A 67 -18.47 10.36 3.52
C ASN A 67 -17.10 10.20 2.87
N THR A 68 -16.12 11.02 3.25
CA THR A 68 -14.76 10.93 2.70
C THR A 68 -14.08 9.64 3.13
N VAL A 69 -14.16 9.30 4.42
CA VAL A 69 -13.60 8.06 4.97
C VAL A 69 -14.28 6.84 4.35
N THR A 70 -15.62 6.84 4.28
CA THR A 70 -16.39 5.72 3.72
C THR A 70 -16.12 5.52 2.23
N ASN A 71 -15.98 6.61 1.45
CA ASN A 71 -15.62 6.52 0.03
C ASN A 71 -14.22 5.95 -0.17
N LEU A 72 -13.26 6.35 0.67
CA LEU A 72 -11.90 5.82 0.63
C LEU A 72 -11.86 4.32 0.98
N PHE A 73 -12.58 3.94 2.05
CA PHE A 73 -12.67 2.55 2.49
C PHE A 73 -13.38 1.66 1.46
N SER A 74 -14.42 2.16 0.82
CA SER A 74 -15.16 1.45 -0.22
C SER A 74 -14.29 1.17 -1.44
N LYS A 75 -13.52 2.17 -1.91
CA LYS A 75 -12.55 2.00 -3.00
C LYS A 75 -11.44 1.01 -2.65
N PHE A 76 -10.94 1.06 -1.41
CA PHE A 76 -9.95 0.09 -0.94
C PHE A 76 -10.53 -1.33 -0.91
N LYS A 77 -11.75 -1.50 -0.41
CA LYS A 77 -12.43 -2.79 -0.35
C LYS A 77 -12.68 -3.36 -1.75
N GLU A 78 -13.10 -2.53 -2.69
CA GLU A 78 -13.27 -2.89 -4.10
C GLU A 78 -11.95 -3.34 -4.73
N PHE A 79 -10.86 -2.60 -4.50
CA PHE A 79 -9.52 -3.00 -4.95
C PHE A 79 -9.08 -4.34 -4.36
N VAL A 80 -9.29 -4.55 -3.05
CA VAL A 80 -8.95 -5.82 -2.38
C VAL A 80 -9.79 -6.97 -2.94
N ILE A 81 -11.09 -6.77 -3.18
CA ILE A 81 -11.96 -7.77 -3.81
C ILE A 81 -11.48 -8.06 -5.22
N PHE A 82 -11.16 -7.05 -6.02
CA PHE A 82 -10.60 -7.21 -7.36
C PHE A 82 -9.29 -8.01 -7.36
N LEU A 83 -8.36 -7.71 -6.43
CA LEU A 83 -7.13 -8.48 -6.30
C LEU A 83 -7.41 -9.91 -5.85
N LYS A 84 -8.34 -10.12 -4.91
CA LYS A 84 -8.74 -11.45 -4.43
C LYS A 84 -9.37 -12.26 -5.56
N ASP A 85 -10.18 -11.65 -6.40
CA ASP A 85 -10.85 -12.33 -7.52
C ASP A 85 -9.85 -12.70 -8.62
N ARG A 86 -8.87 -11.82 -8.88
CA ARG A 86 -7.72 -12.11 -9.76
C ARG A 86 -6.82 -13.21 -9.18
N LEU A 87 -6.53 -13.18 -7.89
CA LEU A 87 -5.71 -14.19 -7.18
C LEU A 87 -6.42 -15.54 -6.98
N SER A 88 -7.75 -15.55 -6.87
CA SER A 88 -8.50 -16.80 -6.73
C SER A 88 -8.52 -17.57 -8.06
N ASN A 89 -8.45 -16.85 -9.18
CA ASN A 89 -8.35 -17.43 -10.52
C ASN A 89 -6.90 -17.76 -10.95
N PHE A 90 -5.90 -17.09 -10.39
CA PHE A 90 -4.47 -17.38 -10.59
C PHE A 90 -3.88 -17.94 -9.30
N GLN A 91 -3.78 -19.26 -9.17
CA GLN A 91 -3.19 -19.97 -8.03
C GLN A 91 -2.10 -19.13 -7.31
N PHE A 92 -2.42 -18.74 -6.07
CA PHE A 92 -1.68 -17.89 -5.12
C PHE A 92 -0.26 -18.40 -4.73
N SER A 93 0.35 -19.29 -5.53
CA SER A 93 1.49 -20.13 -5.20
C SER A 93 2.83 -19.39 -4.98
N LYS A 94 2.95 -18.10 -5.37
CA LYS A 94 4.22 -17.34 -5.26
C LYS A 94 4.24 -16.24 -4.18
N GLY A 95 3.19 -16.06 -3.38
CA GLY A 95 3.04 -14.88 -2.51
C GLY A 95 3.76 -14.91 -1.15
N ILE A 96 4.19 -16.07 -0.67
CA ILE A 96 4.67 -16.24 0.72
C ILE A 96 5.99 -15.50 0.96
N SER A 97 6.92 -15.50 -0.01
CA SER A 97 8.21 -14.81 0.13
C SER A 97 8.07 -13.29 0.10
N THR A 98 7.13 -12.75 -0.68
CA THR A 98 6.82 -11.32 -0.71
C THR A 98 6.19 -10.84 0.59
N VAL A 99 5.28 -11.62 1.18
CA VAL A 99 4.67 -11.29 2.48
C VAL A 99 5.71 -11.34 3.61
N ALA A 100 6.60 -12.33 3.60
CA ALA A 100 7.70 -12.41 4.57
C ALA A 100 8.69 -11.25 4.41
N GLY A 101 9.04 -10.89 3.17
CA GLY A 101 9.87 -9.72 2.87
C GLY A 101 9.25 -8.42 3.33
N PHE A 102 7.96 -8.23 3.08
CA PHE A 102 7.21 -7.06 3.55
C PHE A 102 7.16 -6.97 5.07
N ALA A 103 6.89 -8.07 5.78
CA ALA A 103 6.84 -8.08 7.24
C ALA A 103 8.21 -7.73 7.86
N LEU A 104 9.30 -8.28 7.33
CA LEU A 104 10.65 -7.97 7.81
C LEU A 104 11.09 -6.56 7.42
N GLY A 105 10.80 -6.12 6.20
CA GLY A 105 11.03 -4.75 5.76
C GLY A 105 10.26 -3.73 6.59
N LEU A 106 9.01 -4.03 6.95
CA LEU A 106 8.20 -3.18 7.84
C LEU A 106 8.76 -3.15 9.27
N LYS A 107 9.34 -4.25 9.76
CA LYS A 107 9.98 -4.28 11.09
C LYS A 107 11.28 -3.48 11.10
N ILE A 108 12.12 -3.63 10.08
CA ILE A 108 13.45 -3.01 9.94
C ILE A 108 13.39 -1.56 9.46
N GLY A 109 12.34 -1.17 8.73
CA GLY A 109 12.10 0.18 8.23
C GLY A 109 11.87 1.25 9.29
#